data_AF-A0A0C9Q938-F1
#
_entry.id   AF-A0A0C9Q938-F1
#
_cell.length_a   1.000
_cell.length_b   1.000
_cell.length_c   1.000
_cell.angle_alpha   90.00
_cell.angle_beta   90.00
_cell.angle_gamma   90.00
#
_symmetry.space_group_name_H-M   'P 1'
#
loop_
_entity.id
_entity.type
_entity.pdbx_description
1 polymer ?
#
loop_
_entity_poly.entity_id
_entity_poly.type
_entity_poly.pdbx_seq_one_letter_code
_entity_poly.pdbx_strand_id
1 'polypeptide(L)'
;MEISRTNEKKNTPFHRIIRGYMCQGGDVTKFNGTGGTSIYGDKFNDENYHLRHNAPGVLSMSHDEKNFNDSKFNLSFRMLTTLDGKNVVFGRVVKGLANIYR
;
A
#
# COMPACT_ATOMS: atom_id res chain seq x y z
N MET A 1 -8.06 -7.75 -0.58
CA MET A 1 -7.89 -8.32 -1.95
C MET A 1 -9.09 -8.02 -2.87
N GLU A 2 -10.31 -7.86 -2.35
CA GLU A 2 -11.52 -7.73 -3.18
C GLU A 2 -11.78 -6.36 -3.81
N ILE A 3 -11.20 -5.26 -3.29
CA ILE A 3 -11.31 -3.91 -3.89
C ILE A 3 -10.77 -3.88 -5.34
N SER A 4 -9.94 -4.85 -5.73
CA SER A 4 -9.46 -4.98 -7.12
C SER A 4 -10.54 -5.37 -8.14
N ARG A 5 -11.69 -5.89 -7.68
CA ARG A 5 -12.79 -6.35 -8.54
C ARG A 5 -13.83 -5.27 -8.82
N THR A 6 -13.81 -4.14 -8.10
CA THR A 6 -14.67 -2.99 -8.36
C THR A 6 -14.01 -2.07 -9.40
N ASN A 7 -14.80 -1.41 -10.26
CA ASN A 7 -14.28 -0.48 -11.27
C ASN A 7 -13.59 0.77 -10.66
N GLU A 8 -13.67 0.95 -9.34
CA GLU A 8 -13.13 2.09 -8.59
C GLU A 8 -11.59 2.20 -8.68
N LYS A 9 -10.88 1.09 -8.87
CA LYS A 9 -9.41 1.11 -9.00
C LYS A 9 -8.89 1.52 -10.38
N LYS A 10 -9.69 1.41 -11.44
CA LYS A 10 -9.19 1.57 -12.83
C LYS A 10 -8.56 2.93 -13.12
N ASN A 11 -8.87 3.96 -12.31
CA ASN A 11 -8.32 5.32 -12.46
C ASN A 11 -7.77 5.91 -11.15
N THR A 12 -7.41 5.07 -10.16
CA THR A 12 -6.82 5.58 -8.91
C THR A 12 -5.31 5.83 -9.08
N PRO A 13 -4.81 7.07 -8.91
CA PRO A 13 -3.40 7.38 -9.08
C PRO A 13 -2.55 6.94 -7.88
N PHE A 14 -1.24 6.83 -8.12
CA PHE A 14 -0.24 6.91 -7.05
C PHE A 14 -0.10 8.38 -6.65
N HIS A 15 -0.81 8.78 -5.60
CA HIS A 15 -0.89 10.19 -5.17
C HIS A 15 0.39 10.69 -4.49
N ARG A 16 1.29 9.80 -4.06
CA ARG A 16 2.58 10.16 -3.46
C ARG A 16 3.68 9.24 -3.95
N ILE A 17 4.76 9.83 -4.47
CA ILE A 17 5.93 9.10 -4.95
C ILE A 17 7.17 9.72 -4.32
N ILE A 18 7.92 8.94 -3.53
CA ILE A 18 9.19 9.34 -2.95
C ILE A 18 10.29 8.56 -3.67
N ARG A 19 11.06 9.27 -4.52
CA ARG A 19 12.11 8.66 -5.35
C ARG A 19 13.08 7.83 -4.50
N GLY A 20 13.33 6.60 -4.93
CA GLY A 20 14.22 5.65 -4.25
C GLY A 20 13.71 5.11 -2.91
N TYR A 21 12.50 5.46 -2.47
CA TYR A 21 11.92 5.00 -1.21
C TYR A 21 10.68 4.13 -1.44
N MET A 22 9.58 4.72 -1.87
CA MET A 22 8.31 4.03 -2.15
C MET A 22 7.35 4.92 -2.95
N CYS A 23 6.30 4.33 -3.50
CA CYS A 23 5.08 5.04 -3.86
C CYS A 23 3.88 4.58 -3.03
N GLN A 24 2.94 5.49 -2.84
CA GLN A 24 1.69 5.27 -2.14
C GLN A 24 0.53 5.45 -3.12
N GLY A 25 -0.42 4.52 -3.07
CA GLY A 25 -1.61 4.52 -3.90
C GLY A 25 -2.81 3.97 -3.14
N GLY A 26 -3.91 3.76 -3.86
CA GLY A 26 -5.11 3.14 -3.28
C GLY A 26 -6.02 4.08 -2.51
N ASP A 27 -5.85 5.41 -2.60
CA ASP A 27 -6.92 6.34 -2.23
C ASP A 27 -7.96 6.37 -3.36
N VAL A 28 -8.97 5.50 -3.25
CA VAL A 28 -10.00 5.31 -4.28
C VAL A 28 -11.14 6.32 -4.20
N THR A 29 -11.17 7.18 -3.18
CA THR A 29 -12.30 8.11 -2.96
C THR A 29 -11.92 9.57 -3.20
N LYS A 30 -10.72 10.00 -2.79
CA LYS A 30 -10.27 11.40 -2.91
C LYS A 30 -9.03 11.59 -3.77
N PHE A 31 -8.33 10.51 -4.10
CA PHE A 31 -7.15 10.48 -4.97
C PHE A 31 -5.99 11.40 -4.52
N ASN A 32 -5.97 11.84 -3.25
CA ASN A 32 -4.99 12.79 -2.72
C ASN A 32 -4.30 12.31 -1.43
N GLY A 33 -4.62 11.10 -0.97
CA GLY A 33 -4.08 10.47 0.24
C GLY A 33 -4.97 10.62 1.47
N THR A 34 -6.01 11.46 1.43
CA THR A 34 -6.92 11.70 2.57
C THR A 34 -8.19 10.85 2.54
N GLY A 35 -8.41 10.10 1.47
CA GLY A 35 -9.52 9.17 1.32
C GLY A 35 -9.11 7.71 1.53
N GLY A 36 -9.88 6.82 0.94
CA GLY A 36 -9.78 5.38 1.11
C GLY A 36 -10.97 4.78 1.85
N THR A 37 -11.24 3.51 1.58
CA THR A 37 -12.29 2.73 2.23
C THR A 37 -11.91 1.25 2.24
N SER A 38 -12.60 0.42 3.00
CA SER A 38 -12.40 -1.02 2.99
C SER A 38 -13.69 -1.75 2.61
N ILE A 39 -13.57 -3.01 2.21
CA ILE A 39 -14.75 -3.88 2.02
C ILE A 39 -15.45 -4.21 3.34
N TYR A 40 -14.80 -3.95 4.48
CA TYR A 40 -15.31 -4.22 5.82
C TYR A 40 -15.97 -2.99 6.46
N GLY A 41 -16.18 -1.91 5.68
CA GLY A 41 -16.59 -0.60 6.17
C GLY A 41 -15.46 0.42 6.02
N ASP A 42 -15.40 1.43 6.89
CA ASP A 42 -14.40 2.49 6.73
C ASP A 42 -12.96 1.98 6.89
N LYS A 43 -12.71 1.18 7.95
CA LYS A 43 -11.35 0.76 8.34
C LYS A 43 -11.31 -0.61 8.99
N PHE A 44 -10.12 -1.21 9.03
CA PHE A 44 -9.88 -2.52 9.64
C PHE A 44 -8.53 -2.62 10.36
N ASN A 45 -8.43 -3.59 11.28
CA ASN A 45 -7.27 -3.81 12.14
C ASN A 45 -6.07 -4.42 11.40
N ASP A 46 -4.88 -4.28 11.98
CA ASP A 46 -3.69 -4.95 11.47
C ASP A 46 -3.81 -6.47 11.64
N GLU A 47 -3.48 -7.24 10.59
CA GLU A 47 -3.56 -8.71 10.65
C GLU A 47 -2.41 -9.32 11.47
N ASN A 48 -1.16 -9.08 11.05
CA ASN A 48 0.07 -9.51 11.71
C ASN A 48 1.29 -8.78 11.12
N TYR A 49 2.45 -8.93 11.76
CA TYR A 49 3.73 -8.37 11.28
C TYR A 49 4.80 -9.44 11.06
N HIS A 50 4.39 -10.64 10.64
CA HIS A 50 5.34 -11.73 10.37
C HIS A 50 6.21 -11.43 9.14
N LEU A 51 5.59 -10.84 8.12
CA LEU A 51 6.26 -10.41 6.90
C LEU A 51 6.94 -9.06 7.10
N ARG A 52 8.08 -8.86 6.43
CA ARG A 52 8.99 -7.72 6.61
C ARG A 52 9.24 -7.00 5.28
N HIS A 53 9.60 -5.73 5.36
CA HIS A 53 9.95 -4.88 4.22
C HIS A 53 11.42 -5.10 3.80
N ASN A 54 11.78 -6.35 3.53
CA ASN A 54 13.17 -6.81 3.37
C ASN A 54 13.74 -6.65 1.94
N ALA A 55 12.94 -6.19 0.97
CA ALA A 55 13.36 -6.08 -0.42
C ALA A 55 12.55 -5.00 -1.17
N PRO A 56 13.03 -4.51 -2.33
CA PRO A 56 12.19 -3.80 -3.27
C PRO A 56 10.99 -4.63 -3.74
N GLY A 57 9.91 -3.96 -4.13
CA GLY A 57 8.70 -4.60 -4.64
C GLY A 57 7.75 -5.14 -3.56
N VAL A 58 8.03 -4.92 -2.28
CA VAL A 58 7.11 -5.28 -1.18
C VAL A 58 5.90 -4.36 -1.18
N LEU A 59 4.71 -4.95 -1.00
CA LEU A 59 3.43 -4.27 -0.83
C LEU A 59 3.02 -4.31 0.65
N SER A 60 2.71 -3.16 1.21
CA SER A 60 2.23 -3.03 2.59
C SER A 60 1.09 -2.03 2.72
N MET A 61 0.32 -2.15 3.79
CA MET A 61 -0.74 -1.20 4.10
C MET A 61 -0.15 0.18 4.41
N SER A 62 -0.91 1.23 4.08
CA SER A 62 -0.52 2.59 4.41
C SER A 62 -1.52 3.22 5.36
N HIS A 63 -1.07 3.53 6.57
CA HIS A 63 -1.84 4.21 7.61
C HIS A 63 -0.88 4.97 8.53
N ASP A 64 -1.38 6.03 9.15
CA ASP A 64 -0.63 6.83 10.13
C ASP A 64 -0.90 6.36 11.58
N GLU A 65 -1.96 5.57 11.78
CA GLU A 65 -2.39 5.08 13.09
C GLU A 65 -2.56 3.56 13.05
N LYS A 66 -2.04 2.87 14.06
CA LYS A 66 -2.13 1.40 14.18
C LYS A 66 -3.58 0.95 14.11
N ASN A 67 -3.86 -0.18 13.42
CA ASN A 67 -5.20 -0.72 13.23
C ASN A 67 -6.18 0.17 12.43
N PHE A 68 -5.69 1.16 11.69
CA PHE A 68 -6.54 2.09 10.94
C PHE A 68 -6.32 1.93 9.43
N ASN A 69 -6.37 0.68 8.96
CA ASN A 69 -6.17 0.34 7.55
C ASN A 69 -7.41 0.60 6.72
N ASP A 70 -7.20 1.03 5.47
CA ASP A 70 -8.24 1.20 4.46
C ASP A 70 -7.75 0.65 3.11
N SER A 71 -8.08 1.27 1.97
CA SER A 71 -7.63 0.84 0.65
C SER A 71 -6.21 1.29 0.29
N LYS A 72 -5.58 2.18 1.07
CA LYS A 72 -4.27 2.75 0.79
C LYS A 72 -3.15 1.74 1.03
N PHE A 73 -2.16 1.73 0.14
CA PHE A 73 -1.02 0.84 0.21
C PHE A 73 0.27 1.54 -0.24
N ASN A 74 1.39 0.98 0.21
CA ASN A 74 2.74 1.35 -0.19
C ASN A 74 3.34 0.26 -1.09
N LEU A 75 4.13 0.68 -2.07
CA LEU A 75 5.00 -0.19 -2.87
C LEU A 75 6.44 0.28 -2.69
N SER A 76 7.27 -0.53 -2.05
CA SER A 76 8.64 -0.18 -1.71
C SER A 76 9.57 -0.26 -2.93
N PHE A 77 10.49 0.70 -3.09
CA PHE A 77 11.53 0.66 -4.13
C PHE A 77 12.89 0.21 -3.59
N ARG A 78 13.00 0.06 -2.26
CA ARG A 78 14.15 -0.45 -1.54
C ARG A 78 13.69 -1.21 -0.29
N MET A 79 14.62 -1.81 0.45
CA MET A 79 14.37 -2.33 1.79
C MET A 79 13.98 -1.20 2.76
N LEU A 80 12.88 -1.37 3.50
CA LEU A 80 12.27 -0.38 4.40
C LEU A 80 12.02 -0.94 5.81
N THR A 81 13.07 -1.42 6.48
CA THR A 81 12.97 -1.98 7.84
C THR A 81 12.38 -1.02 8.88
N THR A 82 12.38 0.29 8.61
CA THR A 82 11.76 1.33 9.45
C THR A 82 10.23 1.20 9.56
N LEU A 83 9.60 0.46 8.64
CA LEU A 83 8.16 0.20 8.59
C LEU A 83 7.77 -1.17 9.18
N ASP A 84 8.76 -1.99 9.54
CA ASP A 84 8.51 -3.31 10.13
C ASP A 84 7.84 -3.19 11.50
N GLY A 85 6.80 -3.99 11.72
CA GLY A 85 5.98 -3.90 12.95
C GLY A 85 5.07 -2.68 13.02
N LYS A 86 5.06 -1.82 11.99
CA LYS A 86 4.17 -0.65 11.88
C LYS A 86 3.14 -0.83 10.78
N ASN A 87 3.58 -1.22 9.59
CA ASN A 87 2.70 -1.44 8.45
C ASN A 87 2.65 -2.93 8.10
N VAL A 88 1.44 -3.44 7.89
CA VAL A 88 1.22 -4.84 7.54
C VAL A 88 1.67 -5.09 6.11
N VAL A 89 2.61 -6.02 5.92
CA VAL A 89 3.01 -6.51 4.60
C VAL A 89 2.03 -7.60 4.16
N PHE A 90 1.47 -7.45 2.96
CA PHE A 90 0.46 -8.38 2.43
C PHE A 90 0.84 -8.99 1.07
N GLY A 91 1.95 -8.57 0.46
CA GLY A 91 2.34 -9.12 -0.82
C GLY A 91 3.64 -8.57 -1.39
N ARG A 92 3.97 -9.00 -2.61
CA ARG A 92 5.11 -8.50 -3.37
C ARG A 92 4.82 -8.51 -4.87
N VAL A 93 5.48 -7.62 -5.60
CA VAL A 93 5.49 -7.61 -7.06
C VAL A 93 6.28 -8.81 -7.58
N VAL A 94 5.65 -9.65 -8.39
CA VAL A 94 6.28 -10.83 -9.00
C VAL A 94 6.79 -10.60 -10.42
N LYS A 95 6.22 -9.61 -11.13
CA LYS A 95 6.59 -9.19 -12.50
C LYS A 95 6.37 -7.70 -12.66
N GLY A 96 7.15 -7.05 -13.52
CA GLY A 96 7.00 -5.62 -13.84
C GLY A 96 7.74 -4.65 -12.92
N LEU A 97 8.55 -5.14 -11.98
CA LEU A 97 9.35 -4.29 -11.09
C LEU A 97 10.33 -3.37 -11.87
N ALA A 98 10.86 -3.83 -13.00
CA ALA A 98 11.71 -3.03 -13.87
C ALA A 98 11.03 -1.76 -14.41
N ASN A 99 9.69 -1.74 -14.51
CA ASN A 99 8.95 -0.56 -14.96
C ASN A 99 8.95 0.57 -13.93
N ILE A 100 9.29 0.27 -12.67
CA ILE A 100 9.35 1.25 -11.59
C ILE A 100 10.60 2.12 -11.68
N TYR A 101 11.69 1.57 -12.22
CA TYR A 101 13.01 2.22 -12.30
C TYR A 101 13.30 2.90 -13.65
N ARG A 102 12.27 3.05 -14.50
CA ARG A 102 12.37 3.80 -15.75
C ARG A 102 12.09 5.30 -15.52
#